data_AF-A0A6N9TCQ3-F1
#
_entry.id   AF-A0A6N9TCQ3-F1
#
_cell.length_a   1.000
_cell.length_b   1.000
_cell.length_c   1.000
_cell.angle_alpha   90.00
_cell.angle_beta   90.00
_cell.angle_gamma   90.00
#
_symmetry.space_group_name_H-M   'P 1'
#
loop_
_entity.id
_entity.type
_entity.pdbx_description
1 polymer ?
#
loop_
_entity_poly.entity_id
_entity_poly.type
_entity_poly.pdbx_seq_one_letter_code
_entity_poly.pdbx_strand_id
1 'polypeptide(L)'
;MAPSSKPLTFVQHAIDSIEERKLDPEWVIRTVEAPDWIADDPRPGRTRYYKAIPEFGDRILRVVCFEDERERRIITIFFDRDARRPP
;
A
#
# COMPACT_ATOMS: atom_id res chain seq x y z
N MET A 1 -1.88 -11.89 -24.78
CA MET A 1 -2.83 -11.50 -23.73
C MET A 1 -2.03 -10.72 -22.70
N ALA A 2 -2.09 -9.39 -22.74
CA ALA A 2 -1.49 -8.57 -21.69
C ALA A 2 -2.35 -8.74 -20.44
N PRO A 3 -1.77 -8.98 -19.24
CA PRO A 3 -2.57 -9.01 -18.03
C PRO A 3 -3.25 -7.66 -17.90
N SER A 4 -4.56 -7.67 -17.69
CA SER A 4 -5.36 -6.49 -17.44
C SER A 4 -4.77 -5.74 -16.26
N SER A 5 -3.93 -4.73 -16.53
CA SER A 5 -3.54 -3.75 -15.53
C SER A 5 -4.80 -2.96 -15.18
N LYS A 6 -5.57 -3.48 -14.21
CA LYS A 6 -6.63 -2.73 -13.55
C LYS A 6 -6.03 -1.36 -13.19
N PRO A 7 -6.67 -0.24 -13.55
CA PRO A 7 -6.13 1.07 -13.23
C PRO A 7 -6.00 1.17 -11.71
N LEU A 8 -4.80 1.57 -11.28
CA LEU A 8 -4.46 1.76 -9.87
C LEU A 8 -4.74 3.22 -9.53
N THR A 9 -5.83 3.47 -8.81
CA THR A 9 -6.27 4.84 -8.50
C THR A 9 -5.94 5.18 -7.06
N PHE A 10 -5.27 6.31 -6.85
CA PHE A 10 -5.04 6.87 -5.52
C PHE A 10 -6.25 7.71 -5.12
N VAL A 11 -6.84 7.44 -3.96
CA VAL A 11 -7.85 8.36 -3.42
C VAL A 11 -7.16 9.63 -2.91
N GLN A 12 -7.89 10.74 -2.83
CA GLN A 12 -7.34 12.02 -2.38
C GLN A 12 -6.59 11.92 -1.05
N HIS A 13 -7.09 11.11 -0.10
CA HIS A 13 -6.44 10.88 1.19
C HIS A 13 -5.07 10.19 1.08
N ALA A 14 -4.90 9.31 0.08
CA ALA A 14 -3.62 8.68 -0.19
C ALA A 14 -2.60 9.68 -0.75
N ILE A 15 -3.05 10.56 -1.65
CA ILE A 15 -2.23 11.64 -2.23
C ILE A 15 -1.82 12.63 -1.14
N ASP A 16 -2.76 13.08 -0.32
CA ASP A 16 -2.51 13.98 0.81
C ASP A 16 -1.48 13.38 1.79
N SER A 17 -1.61 12.09 2.10
CA SER A 17 -0.62 11.39 2.93
C SER A 17 0.77 11.38 2.30
N ILE A 18 0.85 11.23 0.97
CA ILE A 18 2.12 11.25 0.21
C ILE A 18 2.76 12.62 0.32
N GLU A 19 2.00 13.69 0.08
CA GLU A 19 2.49 15.07 0.11
C GLU A 19 2.89 15.51 1.53
N GLU A 20 2.00 15.31 2.52
CA GLU A 20 2.22 15.69 3.93
C GLU A 20 3.46 15.01 4.53
N ARG A 21 3.69 13.74 4.16
CA ARG A 21 4.77 12.93 4.73
C ARG A 21 5.99 12.85 3.81
N LYS A 22 5.95 13.52 2.65
CA LYS A 22 6.96 13.44 1.59
C LYS A 22 7.32 11.99 1.26
N LEU A 23 6.30 11.14 1.11
CA LEU A 23 6.48 9.77 0.67
C LEU A 23 6.82 9.75 -0.82
N ASP A 24 7.63 8.79 -1.24
CA ASP A 24 7.76 8.49 -2.65
C ASP A 24 6.58 7.61 -3.11
N PRO A 25 5.81 8.03 -4.14
CA PRO A 25 4.74 7.20 -4.69
C PRO A 25 5.27 5.87 -5.25
N GLU A 26 6.54 5.82 -5.64
CA GLU A 26 7.23 4.57 -6.00
C GLU A 26 7.24 3.55 -4.85
N TRP A 27 7.39 3.98 -3.59
CA TRP A 27 7.32 3.06 -2.45
C TRP A 27 5.95 2.41 -2.34
N VAL A 28 4.89 3.16 -2.66
CA VAL A 28 3.51 2.66 -2.64
C VAL A 28 3.33 1.60 -3.72
N ILE A 29 3.75 1.90 -4.94
CA ILE A 29 3.68 0.97 -6.08
C ILE A 29 4.49 -0.29 -5.76
N ARG A 30 5.74 -0.16 -5.30
CA ARG A 30 6.58 -1.29 -4.88
C ARG A 30 5.97 -2.09 -3.74
N THR A 31 5.24 -1.47 -2.82
CA THR A 31 4.56 -2.17 -1.72
C THR A 31 3.40 -3.01 -2.23
N VAL A 32 2.70 -2.56 -3.25
CA VAL A 32 1.60 -3.32 -3.87
C VAL A 32 2.12 -4.41 -4.80
N GLU A 33 3.17 -4.12 -5.58
CA GLU A 33 3.76 -5.08 -6.53
C GLU A 33 4.65 -6.14 -5.85
N ALA A 34 5.43 -5.72 -4.87
CA ALA A 34 6.37 -6.57 -4.14
C ALA A 34 6.29 -6.31 -2.62
N PRO A 35 5.15 -6.61 -1.98
CA PRO A 35 5.03 -6.54 -0.52
C PRO A 35 6.01 -7.50 0.15
N ASP A 36 6.49 -7.12 1.34
CA ASP A 36 7.26 -8.01 2.19
C ASP A 36 6.34 -9.02 2.89
N TRP A 37 5.12 -8.59 3.27
CA TRP A 37 4.02 -9.49 3.62
C TRP A 37 2.67 -8.87 3.30
N ILE A 38 1.68 -9.73 3.13
CA ILE A 38 0.29 -9.35 2.89
C ILE A 38 -0.54 -9.85 4.07
N ALA A 39 -1.49 -9.04 4.51
CA ALA A 39 -2.51 -9.46 5.46
C ALA A 39 -3.91 -9.16 4.91
N ASP A 40 -4.81 -10.11 5.10
CA ASP A 40 -6.22 -9.89 4.84
C ASP A 40 -6.80 -8.84 5.80
N ASP A 41 -7.59 -7.94 5.25
CA ASP A 41 -8.40 -7.04 6.08
C ASP A 41 -9.66 -7.80 6.52
N PRO A 42 -10.14 -7.63 7.76
CA PRO A 42 -11.44 -8.16 8.18
C PRO A 42 -12.61 -7.63 7.34
N ARG A 43 -12.41 -6.55 6.57
CA ARG A 43 -13.39 -6.05 5.61
C ARG A 43 -13.20 -6.70 4.24
N PRO A 44 -14.28 -7.18 3.60
CA PRO A 44 -14.20 -7.77 2.27
C PRO A 44 -13.70 -6.77 1.22
N GLY A 45 -12.91 -7.27 0.26
CA GLY A 45 -12.38 -6.49 -0.86
C GLY A 45 -11.18 -5.60 -0.50
N ARG A 46 -10.61 -5.72 0.71
CA ARG A 46 -9.45 -4.93 1.14
C ARG A 46 -8.27 -5.82 1.46
N THR A 47 -7.13 -5.46 0.92
CA THR A 47 -5.86 -6.16 1.14
C THR A 47 -4.85 -5.19 1.72
N ARG A 48 -4.17 -5.62 2.78
CA ARG A 48 -3.15 -4.83 3.47
C ARG A 48 -1.78 -5.32 3.03
N TYR A 49 -1.06 -4.45 2.34
CA TYR A 49 0.29 -4.69 1.90
C TYR A 49 1.25 -4.00 2.87
N TYR A 50 2.28 -4.72 3.28
CA TYR A 50 3.29 -4.19 4.18
C TYR A 50 4.65 -4.36 3.53
N LYS A 51 5.48 -3.32 3.59
CA LYS A 51 6.84 -3.35 3.09
C LYS A 51 7.74 -2.52 3.97
N ALA A 52 8.89 -3.08 4.35
CA ALA A 52 9.93 -2.31 5.01
C ALA A 52 10.59 -1.35 4.00
N ILE A 53 10.63 -0.07 4.35
CA ILE A 53 11.29 0.98 3.59
C ILE A 53 12.57 1.37 4.34
N PRO A 54 13.70 0.71 4.06
CA PRO A 54 14.98 1.02 4.71
C PRO A 54 15.41 2.48 4.43
N GLU A 55 15.05 3.00 3.24
CA GLU A 55 15.30 4.38 2.81
C GLU A 55 14.66 5.43 3.74
N PHE A 56 13.61 5.06 4.49
CA PHE A 56 12.90 5.93 5.42
C PHE A 56 13.10 5.51 6.88
N GLY A 57 14.30 5.02 7.20
CA GLY A 57 14.68 4.62 8.56
C GLY A 57 14.10 3.27 8.99
N ASP A 58 14.09 2.30 8.08
CA ASP A 58 13.57 0.94 8.28
C ASP A 58 12.10 0.90 8.75
N ARG A 59 11.32 1.88 8.29
CA ARG A 59 9.90 1.98 8.64
C ARG A 59 9.06 1.06 7.77
N ILE A 60 8.07 0.43 8.38
CA ILE A 60 7.11 -0.39 7.65
C ILE A 60 6.08 0.52 7.00
N LEU A 61 6.06 0.56 5.68
CA LEU A 61 5.00 1.18 4.90
C LEU A 61 3.83 0.20 4.79
N ARG A 62 2.68 0.66 5.26
CA ARG A 62 1.43 -0.07 5.15
C ARG A 62 0.55 0.61 4.12
N VAL A 63 0.15 -0.17 3.11
CA VAL A 63 -0.72 0.26 2.02
C VAL A 63 -1.98 -0.59 2.04
N VAL A 64 -3.12 0.07 2.18
CA VAL A 64 -4.42 -0.58 2.09
C VAL A 64 -4.96 -0.36 0.68
N CYS A 65 -4.99 -1.43 -0.10
CA CYS A 65 -5.63 -1.42 -1.41
C CYS A 65 -7.00 -2.07 -1.30
N PHE A 66 -8.00 -1.41 -1.85
CA PHE A 66 -9.29 -2.01 -2.14
C PHE A 66 -9.23 -2.57 -3.56
N GLU A 67 -9.32 -3.89 -3.70
CA GLU A 67 -9.43 -4.54 -5.00
C GLU A 67 -10.86 -5.05 -5.15
N ASP A 68 -11.50 -4.61 -6.23
CA ASP A 68 -12.80 -5.10 -6.67
C ASP A 68 -12.65 -5.84 -8.01
N GLU A 69 -13.75 -6.44 -8.49
CA GLU A 69 -13.81 -7.03 -9.82
C GLU A 69 -13.48 -5.99 -10.91
N ARG A 70 -13.75 -4.70 -10.66
CA ARG A 70 -13.56 -3.62 -11.64
C ARG A 70 -12.23 -2.87 -11.56
N GLU A 71 -11.67 -2.64 -10.37
CA GLU A 71 -10.54 -1.71 -10.19
C GLU A 71 -9.75 -1.92 -8.89
N ARG A 72 -8.55 -1.33 -8.82
CA ARG A 72 -7.68 -1.30 -7.63
C ARG A 72 -7.57 0.13 -7.12
N ARG A 73 -8.05 0.39 -5.90
CA ARG A 73 -8.00 1.70 -5.26
C ARG A 73 -7.11 1.69 -4.05
N ILE A 74 -6.10 2.55 -4.03
CA ILE A 74 -5.29 2.77 -2.84
C ILE A 74 -6.07 3.66 -1.90
N ILE A 75 -6.55 3.08 -0.81
CA ILE A 75 -7.44 3.73 0.15
C ILE A 75 -6.64 4.52 1.18
N THR A 76 -5.55 3.94 1.69
CA THR A 76 -4.77 4.54 2.77
C THR A 76 -3.32 4.09 2.69
N ILE A 77 -2.40 5.04 2.87
CA ILE A 77 -0.95 4.82 2.90
C ILE A 77 -0.43 5.45 4.18
N PHE A 78 0.22 4.68 5.04
CA PHE A 78 0.86 5.24 6.22
C PHE A 78 2.03 4.37 6.67
N PHE A 79 3.04 5.02 7.24
CA PHE A 79 4.08 4.32 7.98
C PHE A 79 3.55 3.83 9.31
N ASP A 80 3.57 2.52 9.48
CA ASP A 80 3.30 1.89 10.74
C ASP A 80 4.62 1.85 11.52
N ARG A 81 4.68 2.65 12.59
CA ARG A 81 5.88 2.83 13.41
C ARG A 81 6.08 1.70 14.41
N ASP A 82 5.03 0.91 14.66
CA ASP A 82 5.03 -0.17 15.64
C ASP A 82 4.79 -1.54 15.00
N ALA A 83 4.51 -1.60 13.69
CA ALA A 83 4.38 -2.86 12.95
C ALA A 83 5.65 -3.68 13.11
N ARG A 84 5.57 -4.72 13.94
CA ARG A 84 6.56 -5.77 14.01
C ARG A 84 6.22 -6.78 12.92
N ARG A 85 7.23 -7.15 12.13
CA ARG A 85 7.15 -8.30 11.23
C ARG A 85 6.81 -9.53 12.11
N PRO A 86 5.76 -10.30 11.79
CA PRO A 86 5.50 -11.53 12.52
C PRO A 86 6.70 -12.49 12.36
N PRO A 87 7.11 -13.21 13.43
CA PRO A 87 8.25 -14.12 13.40
C PRO A 87 8.00 -15.36 12.53
#